data_AF-A0A353HT45-F1
#
_entry.id   AF-A0A353HT45-F1
#
_cell.length_a   1.000
_cell.length_b   1.000
_cell.length_c   1.000
_cell.angle_alpha   90.00
_cell.angle_beta   90.00
_cell.angle_gamma   90.00
#
_symmetry.space_group_name_H-M   'P 1'
#
loop_
_entity.id
_entity.type
_entity.pdbx_description
1 polymer ?
#
loop_
_entity_poly.entity_id
_entity_poly.type
_entity_poly.pdbx_seq_one_letter_code
_entity_poly.pdbx_strand_id
1 'polypeptide(L)'
;MAQIHPAGWREMSVTGAAAREIETLALLDKRFTDTPYTIYHGVHWTNVEQGYSVYGDVDFIVVAPNGRMLLIEQVAGFLNETRDGLVKNYQGKPRKIRTQILHTIEGLTRRYQGELSIDYLLYCPDYIVRDPHLAGIDPAHIIDSTRKGRLAQTIREALPLTDKTEDYDKVTRFLGDTLSLRPDPSAMIGSAVKMVTRLSGGLATWARRLEFSPFRLRVVGTAGSGKTQLALAEYTAAIDAGLRPLYVCFNRPLADHIERLVPAGGRVATFHMLSDAYMRAQDATPDYSSPEVWDKIEGALAAATLPETWQFDVLIVDEGQDFSIAWRDIVLGMLKENGRAIWLEDPDQNLYGRAMVPLPGWVVLHSNTNYRSPRQIVSMLQSLGAARQPVEAGSPFKGADIEELTYPEGDVEAMLAQTRRAVTLCLQAGFGRQDIAICSFRGREKSTILNMDKLSDAHTLRSFTGAYDLFGNPVFREGGLLAESVYRFKGQSAPCLIFTEIDFEEMDDLVLRKLFVGMTRARLKLVLVMSDRASLQVLDRSSEALA
;
A
#
# COMPACT_ATOMS: atom_id res chain seq x y z
N MET A 1 -25.48 19.20 16.05
CA MET A 1 -24.66 17.99 16.17
C MET A 1 -23.27 18.35 15.74
N ALA A 2 -22.26 17.96 16.53
CA ALA A 2 -20.88 18.30 16.21
C ALA A 2 -20.46 17.67 14.89
N GLN A 3 -19.74 18.42 14.07
CA GLN A 3 -19.22 17.97 12.78
C GLN A 3 -17.77 17.54 12.97
N ILE A 4 -17.40 16.33 12.54
CA ILE A 4 -16.03 15.81 12.69
C ILE A 4 -15.40 15.64 11.31
N HIS A 5 -14.22 16.23 11.13
CA HIS A 5 -13.47 16.26 9.89
C HIS A 5 -12.05 15.67 10.08
N PRO A 6 -11.57 14.82 9.16
CA PRO A 6 -12.31 14.21 8.05
C PRO A 6 -13.39 13.22 8.54
N ALA A 7 -14.43 13.05 7.73
CA ALA A 7 -15.45 12.04 7.94
C ALA A 7 -14.87 10.60 7.81
N GLY A 8 -15.55 9.60 8.39
CA GLY A 8 -15.12 8.19 8.31
C GLY A 8 -14.14 7.73 9.40
N TRP A 9 -13.83 8.59 10.40
CA TRP A 9 -12.94 8.25 11.51
C TRP A 9 -13.44 7.06 12.37
N ARG A 10 -14.75 6.80 12.42
CA ARG A 10 -15.36 5.67 13.15
C ARG A 10 -14.96 4.29 12.61
N GLU A 11 -14.44 4.22 11.39
CA GLU A 11 -14.03 2.97 10.73
C GLU A 11 -12.53 2.65 10.96
N MET A 12 -11.79 3.55 11.60
CA MET A 12 -10.38 3.35 11.92
C MET A 12 -10.26 2.42 13.15
N SER A 13 -9.76 1.19 12.98
CA SER A 13 -9.38 0.32 14.10
C SER A 13 -7.85 0.28 14.20
N VAL A 14 -7.30 1.02 15.17
CA VAL A 14 -5.86 1.25 15.31
C VAL A 14 -5.34 0.73 16.66
N THR A 15 -4.04 0.51 16.79
CA THR A 15 -3.37 0.11 18.04
C THR A 15 -2.36 1.18 18.47
N GLY A 16 -2.13 1.36 19.77
CA GLY A 16 -1.18 2.34 20.31
C GLY A 16 -1.73 3.77 20.41
N ALA A 17 -0.88 4.79 20.17
CA ALA A 17 -1.26 6.21 20.31
C ALA A 17 -2.44 6.62 19.43
N ALA A 18 -2.49 6.15 18.18
CA ALA A 18 -3.61 6.40 17.28
C ALA A 18 -4.91 5.68 17.70
N ALA A 19 -4.83 4.61 18.52
CA ALA A 19 -6.03 4.03 19.14
C ALA A 19 -6.63 5.00 20.18
N ARG A 20 -5.78 5.67 20.96
CA ARG A 20 -6.20 6.66 21.96
C ARG A 20 -6.78 7.91 21.34
N GLU A 21 -6.28 8.34 20.18
CA GLU A 21 -6.89 9.44 19.42
C GLU A 21 -8.32 9.08 18.97
N ILE A 22 -8.53 7.85 18.49
CA ILE A 22 -9.85 7.37 18.07
C ILE A 22 -10.80 7.20 19.26
N GLU A 23 -10.32 6.68 20.39
CA GLU A 23 -11.10 6.64 21.64
C GLU A 23 -11.52 8.04 22.08
N THR A 24 -10.63 9.01 21.93
CA THR A 24 -10.90 10.41 22.27
C THR A 24 -11.93 11.00 21.30
N LEU A 25 -11.82 10.75 20.00
CA LEU A 25 -12.85 11.13 19.02
C LEU A 25 -14.21 10.51 19.35
N ALA A 26 -14.24 9.22 19.69
CA ALA A 26 -15.47 8.54 20.11
C ALA A 26 -16.09 9.16 21.36
N LEU A 27 -15.26 9.57 22.32
CA LEU A 27 -15.69 10.31 23.49
C LEU A 27 -16.27 11.68 23.11
N LEU A 28 -15.57 12.46 22.30
CA LEU A 28 -16.00 13.81 21.90
C LEU A 28 -17.29 13.77 21.07
N ASP A 29 -17.38 12.88 20.08
CA ASP A 29 -18.57 12.65 19.25
C ASP A 29 -19.81 12.37 20.09
N LYS A 30 -19.67 11.48 21.10
CA LYS A 30 -20.75 11.14 22.03
C LYS A 30 -21.09 12.27 22.99
N ARG A 31 -20.12 13.08 23.41
CA ARG A 31 -20.30 14.16 24.40
C ARG A 31 -20.73 15.49 23.78
N PHE A 32 -20.61 15.63 22.46
CA PHE A 32 -20.91 16.86 21.72
C PHE A 32 -22.01 16.69 20.68
N THR A 33 -22.78 15.60 20.75
CA THR A 33 -23.93 15.36 19.87
C THR A 33 -24.98 16.49 19.94
N ASP A 34 -25.11 17.12 21.12
CA ASP A 34 -26.00 18.24 21.43
C ASP A 34 -25.41 19.62 21.06
N THR A 35 -24.17 19.69 20.60
CA THR A 35 -23.49 20.97 20.33
C THR A 35 -23.31 21.22 18.83
N PRO A 36 -23.09 22.49 18.43
CA PRO A 36 -22.70 22.87 17.07
C PRO A 36 -21.18 22.96 16.86
N TYR A 37 -20.34 22.28 17.66
CA TYR A 37 -18.89 22.33 17.46
C TYR A 37 -18.44 21.67 16.16
N THR A 38 -17.34 22.15 15.61
CA THR A 38 -16.65 21.49 14.50
C THR A 38 -15.28 21.03 14.97
N ILE A 39 -15.00 19.74 14.81
CA ILE A 39 -13.80 19.08 15.31
C ILE A 39 -12.98 18.61 14.12
N TYR A 40 -11.75 19.07 14.01
CA TYR A 40 -10.75 18.58 13.09
C TYR A 40 -9.79 17.67 13.85
N HIS A 41 -9.37 16.57 13.23
CA HIS A 41 -8.38 15.65 13.80
C HIS A 41 -7.30 15.27 12.79
N GLY A 42 -6.13 14.86 13.28
CA GLY A 42 -4.99 14.51 12.43
C GLY A 42 -4.52 15.69 11.59
N VAL A 43 -4.42 16.86 12.23
CA VAL A 43 -4.16 18.12 11.53
C VAL A 43 -2.66 18.30 11.31
N HIS A 44 -2.26 18.48 10.04
CA HIS A 44 -0.88 18.72 9.64
C HIS A 44 -0.80 19.84 8.59
N TRP A 45 0.25 20.67 8.65
CA TRP A 45 0.55 21.66 7.61
C TRP A 45 2.05 21.95 7.48
N THR A 46 2.45 22.46 6.31
CA THR A 46 3.85 22.78 5.98
C THR A 46 4.06 24.27 5.78
N ASN A 47 4.89 24.90 6.61
CA ASN A 47 5.37 26.28 6.44
C ASN A 47 6.61 26.33 5.57
N VAL A 48 6.69 27.30 4.65
CA VAL A 48 7.92 27.60 3.90
C VAL A 48 8.52 28.84 4.52
N GLU A 49 9.58 28.67 5.32
CA GLU A 49 10.37 29.79 5.85
C GLU A 49 11.80 29.70 5.33
N GLN A 50 12.28 30.75 4.67
CA GLN A 50 13.68 30.89 4.23
C GLN A 50 14.27 29.66 3.52
N GLY A 51 13.48 28.97 2.68
CA GLY A 51 13.95 27.80 1.92
C GLY A 51 13.90 26.46 2.67
N TYR A 52 13.36 26.42 3.89
CA TYR A 52 13.11 25.19 4.65
C TYR A 52 11.61 24.98 4.89
N SER A 53 11.15 23.73 4.74
CA SER A 53 9.78 23.33 5.10
C SER A 53 9.71 23.01 6.60
N VAL A 54 9.07 23.88 7.38
CA VAL A 54 8.78 23.66 8.81
C VAL A 54 7.38 23.03 8.91
N TYR A 55 7.30 21.81 9.44
CA TYR A 55 6.04 21.08 9.61
C TYR A 55 5.40 21.45 10.97
N GLY A 56 4.11 21.83 10.95
CA GLY A 56 3.27 21.98 12.13
C GLY A 56 2.24 20.84 12.21
N ASP A 57 2.09 20.24 13.38
CA ASP A 57 1.13 19.17 13.68
C ASP A 57 0.36 19.46 14.97
N VAL A 58 -0.93 19.10 15.01
CA VAL A 58 -1.77 19.08 16.21
C VAL A 58 -2.81 17.97 16.09
N ASP A 59 -3.08 17.28 17.21
CA ASP A 59 -3.97 16.11 17.18
C ASP A 59 -5.44 16.50 16.96
N PHE A 60 -5.92 17.55 17.63
CA PHE A 60 -7.29 18.06 17.44
C PHE A 60 -7.38 19.58 17.38
N ILE A 61 -8.36 20.07 16.62
CA ILE A 61 -8.83 21.45 16.64
C ILE A 61 -10.33 21.41 16.86
N VAL A 62 -10.83 22.07 17.91
CA VAL A 62 -12.26 22.27 18.14
C VAL A 62 -12.61 23.73 17.84
N VAL A 63 -13.65 23.96 17.04
CA VAL A 63 -14.12 25.29 16.62
C VAL A 63 -15.54 25.52 17.15
N ALA A 64 -15.72 26.63 17.87
CA ALA A 64 -17.00 27.09 18.38
C ALA A 64 -17.76 27.95 17.35
N PRO A 65 -19.09 28.10 17.45
CA PRO A 65 -19.88 28.88 16.50
C PRO A 65 -19.48 30.34 16.32
N ASN A 66 -18.75 30.93 17.26
CA ASN A 66 -18.20 32.28 17.13
C ASN A 66 -16.83 32.33 16.42
N GLY A 67 -16.31 31.21 15.94
CA GLY A 67 -15.00 31.12 15.30
C GLY A 67 -13.82 30.94 16.26
N ARG A 68 -14.04 30.94 17.58
CA ARG A 68 -12.96 30.64 18.55
C ARG A 68 -12.52 29.19 18.43
N MET A 69 -11.21 28.97 18.51
CA MET A 69 -10.57 27.66 18.35
C MET A 69 -9.92 27.19 19.65
N LEU A 70 -9.93 25.88 19.87
CA LEU A 70 -9.13 25.20 20.89
C LEU A 70 -8.26 24.14 20.21
N LEU A 71 -6.95 24.31 20.29
CA LEU A 71 -5.96 23.31 19.88
C LEU A 71 -5.79 22.28 21.00
N ILE A 72 -5.82 20.99 20.68
CA ILE A 72 -5.58 19.94 21.67
C ILE A 72 -4.42 19.08 21.18
N GLU A 73 -3.29 19.16 21.88
CA GLU A 73 -2.18 18.22 21.71
C GLU A 73 -2.43 17.03 22.64
N GLN A 74 -2.55 15.84 22.07
CA GLN A 74 -2.71 14.59 22.78
C GLN A 74 -1.39 13.83 22.87
N VAL A 75 -1.00 13.45 24.09
CA VAL A 75 0.15 12.57 24.29
C VAL A 75 -0.27 11.27 24.95
N ALA A 76 -0.32 10.22 24.13
CA ALA A 76 -0.56 8.85 24.57
C ALA A 76 0.75 8.14 24.94
N GLY A 77 0.72 7.33 25.99
CA GLY A 77 1.89 6.60 26.51
C GLY A 77 2.78 7.40 27.48
N PHE A 78 4.07 7.07 27.52
CA PHE A 78 5.01 7.64 28.48
C PHE A 78 5.54 9.02 28.05
N LEU A 79 5.51 9.97 28.98
CA LEU A 79 6.13 11.29 28.87
C LEU A 79 7.41 11.35 29.70
N ASN A 80 8.40 12.09 29.21
CA ASN A 80 9.58 12.43 29.99
C ASN A 80 9.40 13.84 30.59
N GLU A 81 9.36 13.90 31.92
CA GLU A 81 9.39 15.15 32.67
C GLU A 81 10.86 15.58 32.87
N THR A 82 11.23 16.73 32.32
CA THR A 82 12.58 17.31 32.47
C THR A 82 12.50 18.65 33.20
N ARG A 83 13.64 19.16 33.69
CA ARG A 83 13.71 20.49 34.32
C ARG A 83 13.28 21.63 33.39
N ASP A 84 13.27 21.40 32.08
CA ASP A 84 12.91 22.39 31.07
C ASP A 84 11.51 22.17 30.45
N GLY A 85 10.68 21.29 31.02
CA GLY A 85 9.33 21.00 30.54
C GLY A 85 9.07 19.54 30.17
N LEU A 86 7.85 19.29 29.68
CA LEU A 86 7.40 18.00 29.16
C LEU A 86 8.01 17.72 27.78
N VAL A 87 8.61 16.54 27.63
CA VAL A 87 9.32 16.12 26.42
C VAL A 87 8.70 14.85 25.84
N LYS A 88 8.40 14.89 24.53
CA LYS A 88 7.97 13.76 23.69
C LYS A 88 9.17 13.30 22.85
N ASN A 89 9.45 12.00 22.85
CA ASN A 89 10.49 11.41 21.99
C ASN A 89 9.89 11.06 20.62
N TYR A 90 10.29 11.77 19.57
CA TYR A 90 9.85 11.51 18.20
C TYR A 90 11.05 11.06 17.36
N GLN A 91 11.02 9.83 16.83
CA GLN A 91 12.09 9.26 15.99
C GLN A 91 13.51 9.45 16.57
N GLY A 92 13.67 9.32 17.90
CA GLY A 92 14.96 9.46 18.59
C GLY A 92 15.41 10.90 18.90
N LYS A 93 14.61 11.93 18.59
CA LYS A 93 14.87 13.32 18.99
C LYS A 93 13.88 13.81 20.05
N PRO A 94 14.34 14.38 21.18
CA PRO A 94 13.47 14.97 22.19
C PRO A 94 12.86 16.29 21.68
N ARG A 95 11.54 16.45 21.76
CA ARG A 95 10.83 17.71 21.48
C ARG A 95 10.07 18.20 22.71
N LYS A 96 10.17 19.50 23.00
CA LYS A 96 9.43 20.16 24.08
C LYS A 96 8.00 20.45 23.60
N ILE A 97 7.01 19.92 24.32
CA ILE A 97 5.59 20.00 23.92
C ILE A 97 5.10 21.44 23.88
N ARG A 98 5.47 22.26 24.87
CA ARG A 98 5.15 23.70 24.90
C ARG A 98 5.61 24.43 23.63
N THR A 99 6.84 24.18 23.21
CA THR A 99 7.42 24.82 22.02
C THR A 99 6.66 24.41 20.75
N GLN A 100 6.26 23.14 20.65
CA GLN A 100 5.45 22.65 19.54
C GLN A 100 4.09 23.37 19.50
N ILE A 101 3.34 23.39 20.61
CA ILE A 101 2.03 24.06 20.68
C ILE A 101 2.14 25.55 20.29
N LEU A 102 3.13 26.26 20.81
CA LEU A 102 3.29 27.69 20.51
C LEU A 102 3.68 27.94 19.04
N HIS A 103 4.55 27.11 18.45
CA HIS A 103 4.85 27.20 17.02
C HIS A 103 3.63 26.88 16.16
N THR A 104 2.81 25.91 16.59
CA THR A 104 1.54 25.55 15.95
C THR A 104 0.56 26.74 15.95
N ILE A 105 0.39 27.41 17.10
CA ILE A 105 -0.42 28.64 17.20
C ILE A 105 0.14 29.72 16.27
N GLU A 106 1.44 30.00 16.34
CA GLU A 106 2.07 31.06 15.55
C GLU A 106 1.94 30.80 14.04
N GLY A 107 2.10 29.54 13.61
CA GLY A 107 1.93 29.12 12.23
C GLY A 107 0.51 29.31 11.70
N LEU A 108 -0.52 29.04 12.51
CA LEU A 108 -1.91 29.28 12.15
C LEU A 108 -2.22 30.78 12.06
N THR A 109 -1.81 31.54 13.08
CA THR A 109 -2.03 32.99 13.13
C THR A 109 -1.36 33.71 11.96
N ARG A 110 -0.15 33.30 11.55
CA ARG A 110 0.54 33.92 10.41
C ARG A 110 -0.14 33.68 9.05
N ARG A 111 -0.87 32.57 8.90
CA ARG A 111 -1.54 32.23 7.63
C ARG A 111 -2.93 32.83 7.52
N TYR A 112 -3.58 33.05 8.66
CA TYR A 112 -4.88 33.65 8.68
C TYR A 112 -4.77 35.16 8.46
N GLN A 113 -5.51 35.66 7.47
CA GLN A 113 -5.56 37.09 7.17
C GLN A 113 -6.56 37.78 8.11
N GLY A 114 -6.21 37.89 9.40
CA GLY A 114 -7.04 38.50 10.43
C GLY A 114 -6.61 38.10 11.84
N GLU A 115 -7.43 38.42 12.84
CA GLU A 115 -7.21 37.99 14.22
C GLU A 115 -7.83 36.61 14.46
N LEU A 116 -7.02 35.64 14.89
CA LEU A 116 -7.48 34.31 15.30
C LEU A 116 -7.53 34.22 16.82
N SER A 117 -8.72 33.92 17.36
CA SER A 117 -8.88 33.60 18.77
C SER A 117 -8.60 32.11 18.99
N ILE A 118 -7.39 31.79 19.44
CA ILE A 118 -6.92 30.42 19.68
C ILE A 118 -6.60 30.23 21.15
N ASP A 119 -7.14 29.17 21.72
CA ASP A 119 -6.75 28.61 23.01
C ASP A 119 -6.09 27.23 22.80
N TYR A 120 -5.45 26.67 23.82
CA TYR A 120 -4.78 25.37 23.71
C TYR A 120 -4.93 24.49 24.94
N LEU A 121 -4.85 23.18 24.75
CA LEU A 121 -4.97 22.17 25.79
C LEU A 121 -3.98 21.03 25.53
N LEU A 122 -3.31 20.58 26.59
CA LEU A 122 -2.53 19.35 26.59
C LEU A 122 -3.35 18.23 27.23
N TYR A 123 -3.59 17.15 26.48
CA TYR A 123 -4.34 16.00 26.95
C TYR A 123 -3.45 14.73 27.01
N CYS A 124 -3.29 14.17 28.20
CA CYS A 124 -2.42 13.02 28.45
C CYS A 124 -3.24 11.85 29.02
N PRO A 125 -3.95 11.06 28.18
CA PRO A 125 -4.90 10.03 28.64
C PRO A 125 -4.27 8.90 29.46
N ASP A 126 -2.97 8.62 29.24
CA ASP A 126 -2.26 7.47 29.81
C ASP A 126 -1.15 7.84 30.81
N TYR A 127 -0.99 9.14 31.12
CA TYR A 127 0.11 9.63 31.94
C TYR A 127 -0.39 10.50 33.08
N ILE A 128 0.28 10.46 34.23
CA ILE A 128 0.03 11.37 35.36
C ILE A 128 1.19 12.36 35.38
N VAL A 129 0.90 13.64 35.16
CA VAL A 129 1.91 14.70 35.20
C VAL A 129 2.27 14.94 36.67
N ARG A 130 3.51 14.64 37.06
CA ARG A 130 3.93 14.66 38.46
C ARG A 130 4.12 16.08 38.97
N ASP A 131 4.69 16.96 38.14
CA ASP A 131 4.83 18.38 38.47
C ASP A 131 4.28 19.27 37.35
N PRO A 132 2.99 19.66 37.44
CA PRO A 132 2.36 20.55 36.46
C PRO A 132 3.03 21.91 36.34
N HIS A 133 3.69 22.41 37.39
CA HIS A 133 4.36 23.71 37.35
C HIS A 133 5.70 23.66 36.60
N LEU A 134 6.35 22.49 36.59
CA LEU A 134 7.56 22.25 35.80
C LEU A 134 7.29 21.88 34.34
N ALA A 135 6.03 21.66 33.95
CA ALA A 135 5.64 21.31 32.59
C ALA A 135 5.83 22.46 31.57
N GLY A 136 5.96 23.71 32.05
CA GLY A 136 6.05 24.92 31.22
C GLY A 136 4.73 25.32 30.56
N ILE A 137 3.63 24.63 30.91
CA ILE A 137 2.27 24.88 30.44
C ILE A 137 1.42 25.21 31.68
N ASP A 138 0.45 26.11 31.54
CA ASP A 138 -0.47 26.44 32.63
C ASP A 138 -1.19 25.16 33.12
N PRO A 139 -1.18 24.84 34.43
CA PRO A 139 -1.86 23.66 34.97
C PRO A 139 -3.35 23.56 34.60
N ALA A 140 -4.03 24.70 34.33
CA ALA A 140 -5.40 24.74 33.85
C ALA A 140 -5.55 24.18 32.41
N HIS A 141 -4.48 24.24 31.62
CA HIS A 141 -4.42 23.75 30.24
C HIS A 141 -3.93 22.29 30.15
N ILE A 142 -3.75 21.61 31.29
CA ILE A 142 -3.29 20.20 31.32
C ILE A 142 -4.40 19.31 31.86
N ILE A 143 -4.80 18.31 31.06
CA ILE A 143 -5.67 17.21 31.49
C ILE A 143 -4.86 15.92 31.42
N ASP A 144 -4.55 15.35 32.57
CA ASP A 144 -3.84 14.08 32.69
C ASP A 144 -4.80 12.89 32.86
N SER A 145 -4.25 11.69 33.00
CA SER A 145 -5.02 10.45 33.13
C SER A 145 -5.95 10.43 34.35
N THR A 146 -5.66 11.20 35.41
CA THR A 146 -6.54 11.31 36.60
C THR A 146 -7.77 12.17 36.33
N ARG A 147 -7.65 13.15 35.42
CA ARG A 147 -8.71 14.10 35.05
C ARG A 147 -9.31 13.83 33.67
N LYS A 148 -8.96 12.72 33.00
CA LYS A 148 -9.42 12.39 31.63
C LYS A 148 -10.93 12.48 31.42
N GLY A 149 -11.73 12.16 32.44
CA GLY A 149 -13.19 12.26 32.38
C GLY A 149 -13.73 13.69 32.24
N ARG A 150 -12.90 14.72 32.53
CA ARG A 150 -13.26 16.13 32.44
C ARG A 150 -12.98 16.77 31.07
N LEU A 151 -12.37 16.05 30.13
CA LEU A 151 -11.99 16.60 28.81
C LEU A 151 -13.14 17.36 28.13
N ALA A 152 -14.32 16.75 28.02
CA ALA A 152 -15.46 17.38 27.37
C ALA A 152 -15.99 18.60 28.14
N GLN A 153 -15.89 18.61 29.47
CA GLN A 153 -16.28 19.75 30.31
C GLN A 153 -15.31 20.92 30.09
N THR A 154 -14.01 20.67 30.13
CA THR A 154 -12.97 21.70 29.94
C THR A 154 -13.05 22.32 28.55
N ILE A 155 -13.34 21.53 27.50
CA ILE A 155 -13.57 22.07 26.16
C ILE A 155 -14.78 23.02 26.15
N ARG A 156 -15.89 22.69 26.83
CA ARG A 156 -17.08 23.57 26.92
C ARG A 156 -16.79 24.86 27.70
N GLU A 157 -15.96 24.79 28.73
CA GLU A 157 -15.54 25.96 29.52
C GLU A 157 -14.61 26.88 28.71
N ALA A 158 -13.68 26.30 27.94
CA ALA A 158 -12.77 27.05 27.06
C ALA A 158 -13.49 27.64 25.82
N LEU A 159 -14.50 26.93 25.32
CA LEU A 159 -15.26 27.28 24.12
C LEU A 159 -16.77 27.44 24.43
N PRO A 160 -17.19 28.46 25.19
CA PRO A 160 -18.60 28.66 25.52
C PRO A 160 -19.46 28.80 24.27
N LEU A 161 -20.63 28.16 24.28
CA LEU A 161 -21.56 28.21 23.15
C LEU A 161 -22.22 29.59 23.07
N THR A 162 -22.08 30.21 21.91
CA THR A 162 -22.73 31.46 21.53
C THR A 162 -23.42 31.29 20.18
N ASP A 163 -24.14 32.31 19.73
CA ASP A 163 -24.67 32.34 18.37
C ASP A 163 -23.55 32.26 17.33
N LYS A 164 -23.89 31.72 16.16
CA LYS A 164 -22.96 31.58 15.05
C LYS A 164 -22.61 32.96 14.48
N THR A 165 -21.32 33.26 14.33
CA THR A 165 -20.82 34.51 13.74
C THR A 165 -20.23 34.26 12.35
N GLU A 166 -19.99 35.34 11.59
CA GLU A 166 -19.28 35.25 10.29
C GLU A 166 -17.85 34.72 10.43
N ASP A 167 -17.23 34.89 11.60
CA ASP A 167 -15.87 34.43 11.84
C ASP A 167 -15.79 32.91 11.86
N TYR A 168 -16.87 32.21 12.23
CA TYR A 168 -16.92 30.76 12.07
C TYR A 168 -16.76 30.33 10.61
N ASP A 169 -17.44 30.99 9.68
CA ASP A 169 -17.37 30.61 8.26
C ASP A 169 -16.01 30.96 7.66
N LYS A 170 -15.37 32.04 8.13
CA LYS A 170 -14.00 32.41 7.73
C LYS A 170 -12.97 31.41 8.28
N VAL A 171 -13.07 31.05 9.56
CA VAL A 171 -12.16 30.11 10.21
C VAL A 171 -12.33 28.69 9.66
N THR A 172 -13.56 28.20 9.50
CA THR A 172 -13.79 26.86 8.94
C THR A 172 -13.37 26.76 7.48
N ARG A 173 -13.52 27.83 6.68
CA ARG A 173 -12.97 27.91 5.31
C ARG A 173 -11.45 27.95 5.31
N PHE A 174 -10.83 28.80 6.15
CA PHE A 174 -9.38 28.84 6.30
C PHE A 174 -8.81 27.47 6.69
N LEU A 175 -9.45 26.78 7.62
CA LEU A 175 -9.10 25.42 7.99
C LEU A 175 -9.35 24.47 6.82
N GLY A 176 -10.47 24.55 6.10
CA GLY A 176 -10.69 23.73 4.89
C GLY A 176 -9.59 23.88 3.83
N ASP A 177 -9.19 25.13 3.54
CA ASP A 177 -8.19 25.48 2.52
C ASP A 177 -6.75 25.18 3.00
N THR A 178 -6.45 25.42 4.29
CA THR A 178 -5.11 25.21 4.88
C THR A 178 -4.88 23.75 5.27
N LEU A 179 -5.92 23.04 5.70
CA LEU A 179 -5.79 21.70 6.24
C LEU A 179 -5.69 20.62 5.19
N SER A 180 -5.94 20.90 3.89
CA SER A 180 -5.92 19.93 2.77
C SER A 180 -6.00 18.50 3.31
N LEU A 181 -7.15 18.15 3.92
CA LEU A 181 -7.32 16.98 4.80
C LEU A 181 -7.23 15.70 3.98
N ARG A 182 -6.03 15.45 3.47
CA ARG A 182 -5.54 14.21 2.92
C ARG A 182 -4.79 13.59 4.10
N PRO A 183 -5.23 12.43 4.60
CA PRO A 183 -4.47 11.71 5.61
C PRO A 183 -3.03 11.56 5.12
N ASP A 184 -2.04 11.88 5.97
CA ASP A 184 -0.61 11.83 5.61
C ASP A 184 -0.34 10.47 4.95
N PRO A 185 0.02 10.45 3.65
CA PRO A 185 0.29 9.22 2.95
C PRO A 185 1.36 8.40 3.67
N SER A 186 2.34 9.02 4.34
CA SER A 186 3.39 8.29 5.05
C SER A 186 2.83 7.51 6.26
N ALA A 187 2.01 8.15 7.10
CA ALA A 187 1.29 7.50 8.19
C ALA A 187 0.28 6.45 7.68
N MET A 188 -0.44 6.75 6.60
CA MET A 188 -1.35 5.80 5.95
C MET A 188 -0.65 4.61 5.33
N ILE A 189 0.52 4.79 4.71
CA ILE A 189 1.29 3.71 4.09
C ILE A 189 1.72 2.71 5.16
N GLY A 190 2.29 3.18 6.27
CA GLY A 190 2.70 2.33 7.38
C GLY A 190 1.51 1.58 8.01
N SER A 191 0.38 2.27 8.21
CA SER A 191 -0.84 1.70 8.78
C SER A 191 -1.52 0.71 7.83
N ALA A 192 -1.61 1.05 6.55
CA ALA A 192 -2.15 0.22 5.47
C ALA A 192 -1.37 -1.08 5.35
N VAL A 193 -0.03 -1.03 5.29
CA VAL A 193 0.80 -2.24 5.19
C VAL A 193 0.55 -3.17 6.38
N LYS A 194 0.53 -2.65 7.61
CA LYS A 194 0.27 -3.47 8.81
C LYS A 194 -1.14 -4.06 8.79
N MET A 195 -2.14 -3.27 8.42
CA MET A 195 -3.54 -3.72 8.42
C MET A 195 -3.80 -4.75 7.32
N VAL A 196 -3.30 -4.53 6.10
CA VAL A 196 -3.39 -5.49 4.99
C VAL A 196 -2.65 -6.76 5.33
N THR A 197 -1.43 -6.70 5.88
CA THR A 197 -0.68 -7.90 6.30
C THR A 197 -1.45 -8.68 7.38
N ARG A 198 -2.10 -8.01 8.34
CA ARG A 198 -2.93 -8.68 9.35
C ARG A 198 -4.17 -9.35 8.75
N LEU A 199 -4.91 -8.64 7.90
CA LEU A 199 -6.14 -9.15 7.29
C LEU A 199 -5.86 -10.31 6.32
N SER A 200 -4.84 -10.15 5.48
CA SER A 200 -4.41 -11.19 4.53
C SER A 200 -3.69 -12.38 5.19
N GLY A 201 -3.22 -12.23 6.44
CA GLY A 201 -2.64 -13.31 7.24
C GLY A 201 -3.64 -14.42 7.63
N GLY A 202 -4.94 -14.17 7.46
CA GLY A 202 -5.98 -15.18 7.67
C GLY A 202 -5.79 -16.41 6.79
N LEU A 203 -5.40 -16.22 5.52
CA LEU A 203 -5.16 -17.34 4.60
C LEU A 203 -4.02 -18.24 5.08
N ALA A 204 -2.90 -17.66 5.51
CA ALA A 204 -1.77 -18.39 6.07
C ALA A 204 -2.17 -19.16 7.34
N THR A 205 -3.00 -18.56 8.18
CA THR A 205 -3.49 -19.17 9.42
C THR A 205 -4.34 -20.41 9.14
N TRP A 206 -5.29 -20.33 8.21
CA TRP A 206 -6.20 -21.44 7.92
C TRP A 206 -5.55 -22.54 7.10
N ALA A 207 -4.78 -22.21 6.07
CA ALA A 207 -4.10 -23.20 5.23
C ALA A 207 -3.14 -24.10 6.03
N ARG A 208 -2.46 -23.53 7.04
CA ARG A 208 -1.56 -24.28 7.94
C ARG A 208 -2.27 -25.14 8.99
N ARG A 209 -3.57 -24.95 9.20
CA ARG A 209 -4.40 -25.79 10.09
C ARG A 209 -5.03 -26.97 9.37
N LEU A 210 -4.93 -27.03 8.05
CA LEU A 210 -5.37 -28.19 7.29
C LEU A 210 -4.41 -29.35 7.53
N GLU A 211 -4.94 -30.55 7.64
CA GLU A 211 -4.17 -31.79 7.79
C GLU A 211 -4.72 -32.82 6.80
N PHE A 212 -3.86 -33.29 5.89
CA PHE A 212 -4.17 -34.30 4.88
C PHE A 212 -2.87 -34.86 4.30
N SER A 213 -2.91 -36.10 3.80
CA SER A 213 -1.75 -36.81 3.27
C SER A 213 -2.04 -37.43 1.90
N PRO A 214 -1.16 -37.28 0.89
CA PRO A 214 -0.01 -36.37 0.89
C PRO A 214 -0.44 -34.91 0.95
N PHE A 215 0.37 -34.02 1.54
CA PHE A 215 0.02 -32.61 1.60
C PHE A 215 0.23 -31.93 0.24
N ARG A 216 -0.86 -31.81 -0.51
CA ARG A 216 -0.97 -31.18 -1.84
C ARG A 216 -2.09 -30.13 -1.84
N LEU A 217 -1.74 -28.87 -1.58
CA LEU A 217 -2.70 -27.78 -1.46
C LEU A 217 -2.66 -26.89 -2.71
N ARG A 218 -3.79 -26.72 -3.38
CA ARG A 218 -4.00 -25.70 -4.43
C ARG A 218 -4.78 -24.55 -3.81
N VAL A 219 -4.21 -23.35 -3.87
CA VAL A 219 -4.89 -22.13 -3.42
C VAL A 219 -5.22 -21.28 -4.64
N VAL A 220 -6.52 -21.19 -4.94
CA VAL A 220 -7.05 -20.28 -5.97
C VAL A 220 -7.49 -19.01 -5.26
N GLY A 221 -6.70 -17.95 -5.36
CA GLY A 221 -6.98 -16.71 -4.65
C GLY A 221 -6.79 -15.48 -5.52
N THR A 222 -7.63 -14.47 -5.31
CA THR A 222 -7.56 -13.20 -6.04
C THR A 222 -6.33 -12.35 -5.64
N ALA A 223 -6.12 -11.23 -6.32
CA ALA A 223 -5.06 -10.28 -6.00
C ALA A 223 -5.24 -9.76 -4.55
N GLY A 224 -4.16 -9.72 -3.78
CA GLY A 224 -4.23 -9.21 -2.40
C GLY A 224 -4.92 -10.11 -1.38
N SER A 225 -5.16 -11.39 -1.70
CA SER A 225 -5.80 -12.34 -0.78
C SER A 225 -4.91 -12.96 0.29
N GLY A 226 -3.58 -12.75 0.21
CA GLY A 226 -2.62 -13.29 1.18
C GLY A 226 -1.78 -14.46 0.68
N LYS A 227 -1.86 -14.84 -0.61
CA LYS A 227 -1.08 -15.95 -1.20
C LYS A 227 0.42 -15.84 -0.89
N THR A 228 1.01 -14.68 -1.15
CA THR A 228 2.43 -14.43 -0.89
C THR A 228 2.77 -14.51 0.61
N GLN A 229 1.87 -14.08 1.50
CA GLN A 229 2.03 -14.23 2.95
C GLN A 229 2.00 -15.70 3.38
N LEU A 230 1.13 -16.51 2.78
CA LEU A 230 1.13 -17.96 2.96
C LEU A 230 2.45 -18.57 2.48
N ALA A 231 2.95 -18.19 1.30
CA ALA A 231 4.25 -18.65 0.80
C ALA A 231 5.39 -18.36 1.78
N LEU A 232 5.49 -17.12 2.27
CA LEU A 232 6.51 -16.73 3.26
C LEU A 232 6.37 -17.53 4.56
N ALA A 233 5.15 -17.73 5.06
CA ALA A 233 4.92 -18.48 6.29
C ALA A 233 5.29 -19.97 6.16
N GLU A 234 5.01 -20.58 5.01
CA GLU A 234 5.33 -21.97 4.71
C GLU A 234 6.83 -22.17 4.53
N TYR A 235 7.49 -21.24 3.82
CA TYR A 235 8.94 -21.28 3.65
C TYR A 235 9.66 -21.15 5.00
N THR A 236 9.32 -20.15 5.80
CA THR A 236 9.94 -19.93 7.12
C THR A 236 9.69 -21.12 8.05
N ALA A 237 8.46 -21.66 8.09
CA ALA A 237 8.15 -22.81 8.92
C ALA A 237 8.93 -24.07 8.51
N ALA A 238 9.20 -24.26 7.21
CA ALA A 238 10.04 -25.35 6.74
C ALA A 238 11.48 -25.20 7.27
N ILE A 239 12.05 -23.99 7.17
CA ILE A 239 13.39 -23.71 7.71
C ILE A 239 13.45 -23.93 9.21
N ASP A 240 12.47 -23.44 9.96
CA ASP A 240 12.39 -23.62 11.42
C ASP A 240 12.30 -25.10 11.83
N ALA A 241 11.72 -25.94 10.96
CA ALA A 241 11.65 -27.39 11.14
C ALA A 241 12.91 -28.14 10.66
N GLY A 242 13.94 -27.43 10.19
CA GLY A 242 15.16 -28.04 9.62
C GLY A 242 14.95 -28.69 8.24
N LEU A 243 13.85 -28.34 7.56
CA LEU A 243 13.51 -28.84 6.23
C LEU A 243 14.06 -27.92 5.14
N ARG A 244 14.14 -28.42 3.90
CA ARG A 244 14.63 -27.69 2.73
C ARG A 244 13.48 -27.23 1.84
N PRO A 245 13.05 -25.95 1.93
CA PRO A 245 12.02 -25.41 1.06
C PRO A 245 12.56 -24.95 -0.30
N LEU A 246 11.74 -25.10 -1.32
CA LEU A 246 11.88 -24.52 -2.66
C LEU A 246 10.69 -23.61 -2.93
N TYR A 247 10.95 -22.32 -3.12
CA TYR A 247 9.98 -21.37 -3.66
C TYR A 247 10.28 -21.12 -5.14
N VAL A 248 9.27 -21.32 -5.99
CA VAL A 248 9.35 -21.05 -7.43
C VAL A 248 8.23 -20.12 -7.85
N CYS A 249 8.53 -19.08 -8.60
CA CYS A 249 7.52 -18.26 -9.26
C CYS A 249 7.84 -18.00 -10.74
N PHE A 250 6.97 -17.27 -11.42
CA PHE A 250 7.22 -16.89 -12.81
C PHE A 250 8.09 -15.63 -12.90
N ASN A 251 7.74 -14.59 -12.14
CA ASN A 251 8.30 -13.26 -12.33
C ASN A 251 9.59 -13.01 -11.54
N ARG A 252 10.63 -12.52 -12.21
CA ARG A 252 11.94 -12.26 -11.58
C ARG A 252 11.88 -11.25 -10.43
N PRO A 253 11.22 -10.09 -10.55
CA PRO A 253 11.11 -9.13 -9.45
C PRO A 253 10.39 -9.69 -8.22
N LEU A 254 9.46 -10.63 -8.40
CA LEU A 254 8.80 -11.32 -7.30
C LEU A 254 9.79 -12.26 -6.60
N ALA A 255 10.54 -13.08 -7.34
CA ALA A 255 11.58 -13.94 -6.76
C ALA A 255 12.60 -13.14 -5.96
N ASP A 256 13.15 -12.06 -6.54
CA ASP A 256 14.12 -11.19 -5.87
C ASP A 256 13.53 -10.54 -4.60
N HIS A 257 12.24 -10.22 -4.61
CA HIS A 257 11.56 -9.68 -3.44
C HIS A 257 11.43 -10.72 -2.32
N ILE A 258 11.04 -11.95 -2.66
CA ILE A 258 10.87 -13.04 -1.70
C ILE A 258 12.21 -13.47 -1.11
N GLU A 259 13.25 -13.55 -1.92
CA GLU A 259 14.61 -13.92 -1.48
C GLU A 259 15.13 -12.97 -0.38
N ARG A 260 14.79 -11.68 -0.43
CA ARG A 260 15.15 -10.71 0.62
C ARG A 260 14.36 -10.86 1.92
N LEU A 261 13.21 -11.55 1.89
CA LEU A 261 12.30 -11.65 3.04
C LEU A 261 12.42 -12.98 3.80
N VAL A 262 12.83 -14.05 3.12
CA VAL A 262 12.90 -15.39 3.72
C VAL A 262 14.25 -15.66 4.39
N PRO A 263 14.29 -16.51 5.43
CA PRO A 263 15.55 -16.96 6.02
C PRO A 263 16.37 -17.82 5.05
N ALA A 264 17.68 -17.87 5.28
CA ALA A 264 18.59 -18.75 4.53
C ALA A 264 18.33 -20.24 4.84
N GLY A 265 18.71 -21.13 3.92
CA GLY A 265 18.62 -22.60 4.09
C GLY A 265 17.70 -23.32 3.09
N GLY A 266 16.96 -22.56 2.28
CA GLY A 266 16.19 -23.06 1.14
C GLY A 266 16.62 -22.41 -0.17
N ARG A 267 15.79 -22.54 -1.21
CA ARG A 267 16.01 -21.93 -2.52
C ARG A 267 14.81 -21.11 -2.95
N VAL A 268 15.06 -19.89 -3.44
CA VAL A 268 14.07 -19.01 -4.07
C VAL A 268 14.53 -18.77 -5.50
N ALA A 269 13.67 -19.01 -6.49
CA ALA A 269 14.03 -18.82 -7.89
C ALA A 269 12.80 -18.58 -8.76
N THR A 270 12.99 -18.03 -9.96
CA THR A 270 12.03 -18.28 -11.05
C THR A 270 12.26 -19.68 -11.62
N PHE A 271 11.30 -20.22 -12.38
CA PHE A 271 11.52 -21.49 -13.10
C PHE A 271 12.81 -21.45 -13.93
N HIS A 272 13.01 -20.40 -14.73
CA HIS A 272 14.21 -20.25 -15.57
C HIS A 272 15.51 -20.14 -14.77
N MET A 273 15.52 -19.42 -13.64
CA MET A 273 16.68 -19.36 -12.75
C MET A 273 16.99 -20.72 -12.13
N LEU A 274 15.96 -21.45 -11.73
CA LEU A 274 16.10 -22.79 -11.16
C LEU A 274 16.71 -23.75 -12.19
N SER A 275 16.20 -23.69 -13.42
CA SER A 275 16.65 -24.49 -14.53
C SER A 275 18.11 -24.18 -14.93
N ASP A 276 18.46 -22.89 -14.97
CA ASP A 276 19.83 -22.43 -15.19
C ASP A 276 20.79 -22.91 -14.11
N ALA A 277 20.42 -22.71 -12.84
CA ALA A 277 21.21 -23.17 -11.70
C ALA A 277 21.42 -24.68 -11.71
N TYR A 278 20.44 -25.45 -12.19
CA TYR A 278 20.57 -26.90 -12.34
C TYR A 278 21.58 -27.26 -13.42
N MET A 279 21.49 -26.66 -14.62
CA MET A 279 22.45 -26.91 -15.70
C MET A 279 23.88 -26.60 -15.27
N ARG A 280 24.11 -25.46 -14.62
CA ARG A 280 25.43 -25.09 -14.11
C ARG A 280 25.96 -26.04 -13.04
N ALA A 281 25.08 -26.61 -12.22
CA ALA A 281 25.46 -27.63 -11.25
C ALA A 281 25.81 -28.99 -11.89
N GLN A 282 25.51 -29.18 -13.18
CA GLN A 282 25.92 -30.33 -14.00
C GLN A 282 27.10 -29.98 -14.93
N ASP A 283 27.83 -28.90 -14.64
CA ASP A 283 28.92 -28.35 -15.46
C ASP A 283 28.50 -28.03 -16.92
N ALA A 284 27.21 -27.83 -17.16
CA ALA A 284 26.66 -27.38 -18.44
C ALA A 284 26.38 -25.88 -18.40
N THR A 285 26.95 -25.13 -19.35
CA THR A 285 26.65 -23.69 -19.51
C THR A 285 25.69 -23.52 -20.69
N PRO A 286 24.43 -23.12 -20.45
CA PRO A 286 23.49 -22.94 -21.55
C PRO A 286 23.91 -21.80 -22.49
N ASP A 287 23.76 -22.02 -23.79
CA ASP A 287 23.93 -20.97 -24.79
C ASP A 287 22.64 -20.14 -24.89
N TYR A 288 22.56 -19.05 -24.11
CA TYR A 288 21.38 -18.18 -24.13
C TYR A 288 21.19 -17.39 -25.43
N SER A 289 22.14 -17.45 -26.36
CA SER A 289 21.95 -16.88 -27.71
C SER A 289 21.10 -17.77 -28.61
N SER A 290 20.94 -19.05 -28.25
CA SER A 290 20.12 -20.01 -28.98
C SER A 290 18.63 -19.86 -28.63
N PRO A 291 17.73 -19.71 -29.63
CA PRO A 291 16.28 -19.66 -29.39
C PRO A 291 15.72 -20.93 -28.73
N GLU A 292 16.37 -22.08 -28.95
CA GLU A 292 15.95 -23.41 -28.46
C GLU A 292 16.54 -23.75 -27.08
N VAL A 293 17.31 -22.85 -26.48
CA VAL A 293 18.04 -23.12 -25.23
C VAL A 293 17.09 -23.57 -24.12
N TRP A 294 15.93 -22.92 -23.99
CA TRP A 294 14.98 -23.22 -22.93
C TRP A 294 14.28 -24.56 -23.15
N ASP A 295 13.90 -24.89 -24.38
CA ASP A 295 13.32 -26.19 -24.71
C ASP A 295 14.30 -27.35 -24.40
N LYS A 296 15.60 -27.15 -24.70
CA LYS A 296 16.65 -28.13 -24.38
C LYS A 296 16.84 -28.30 -22.88
N ILE A 297 16.87 -27.20 -22.12
CA ILE A 297 17.00 -27.24 -20.66
C ILE A 297 15.77 -27.93 -20.05
N GLU A 298 14.56 -27.59 -20.50
CA GLU A 298 13.32 -28.21 -20.04
C GLU A 298 13.29 -29.71 -20.31
N GLY A 299 13.65 -30.14 -21.52
CA GLY A 299 13.75 -31.56 -21.86
C GLY A 299 14.78 -32.30 -21.00
N ALA A 300 15.93 -31.69 -20.75
CA ALA A 300 16.98 -32.26 -19.89
C ALA A 300 16.53 -32.40 -18.44
N LEU A 301 15.85 -31.39 -17.88
CA LEU A 301 15.28 -31.43 -16.53
C LEU A 301 14.15 -32.44 -16.39
N ALA A 302 13.27 -32.53 -17.38
CA ALA A 302 12.15 -33.48 -17.36
C ALA A 302 12.63 -34.94 -17.38
N ALA A 303 13.77 -35.23 -18.02
CA ALA A 303 14.36 -36.56 -18.09
C ALA A 303 15.39 -36.84 -16.95
N ALA A 304 15.74 -35.84 -16.14
CA ALA A 304 16.80 -35.95 -15.16
C ALA A 304 16.40 -36.84 -13.97
N THR A 305 17.33 -37.69 -13.54
CA THR A 305 17.27 -38.27 -12.19
C THR A 305 17.91 -37.28 -11.22
N LEU A 306 17.09 -36.62 -10.41
CA LEU A 306 17.56 -35.53 -9.56
C LEU A 306 18.35 -36.06 -8.35
N PRO A 307 19.58 -35.58 -8.11
CA PRO A 307 20.33 -35.92 -6.90
C PRO A 307 19.63 -35.35 -5.66
N GLU A 308 19.93 -35.88 -4.47
CA GLU A 308 19.32 -35.45 -3.20
C GLU A 308 19.48 -33.93 -2.95
N THR A 309 20.56 -33.33 -3.44
CA THR A 309 20.80 -31.87 -3.37
C THR A 309 19.78 -31.05 -4.16
N TRP A 310 19.05 -31.65 -5.09
CA TRP A 310 17.98 -31.05 -5.89
C TRP A 310 16.59 -31.58 -5.52
N GLN A 311 16.50 -32.34 -4.43
CA GLN A 311 15.23 -32.76 -3.83
C GLN A 311 14.90 -31.90 -2.60
N PHE A 312 13.64 -31.50 -2.48
CA PHE A 312 13.16 -30.56 -1.48
C PHE A 312 12.02 -31.18 -0.64
N ASP A 313 11.97 -30.79 0.62
CA ASP A 313 10.96 -31.26 1.58
C ASP A 313 9.64 -30.48 1.44
N VAL A 314 9.74 -29.21 1.03
CA VAL A 314 8.58 -28.32 0.84
C VAL A 314 8.71 -27.59 -0.49
N LEU A 315 7.70 -27.69 -1.35
CA LEU A 315 7.60 -26.96 -2.61
C LEU A 315 6.48 -25.93 -2.54
N ILE A 316 6.81 -24.68 -2.87
CA ILE A 316 5.86 -23.57 -2.96
C ILE A 316 5.96 -23.01 -4.38
N VAL A 317 4.88 -23.17 -5.15
CA VAL A 317 4.74 -22.53 -6.47
C VAL A 317 3.84 -21.32 -6.32
N ASP A 318 4.37 -20.11 -6.55
CA ASP A 318 3.58 -18.89 -6.66
C ASP A 318 3.45 -18.46 -8.13
N GLU A 319 2.40 -17.70 -8.44
CA GLU A 319 2.01 -17.37 -9.81
C GLU A 319 1.77 -18.61 -10.71
N GLY A 320 1.24 -19.69 -10.13
CA GLY A 320 1.04 -20.98 -10.80
C GLY A 320 0.19 -20.90 -12.08
N GLN A 321 -0.66 -19.86 -12.22
CA GLN A 321 -1.40 -19.61 -13.46
C GLN A 321 -0.51 -19.36 -14.70
N ASP A 322 0.76 -18.99 -14.51
CA ASP A 322 1.70 -18.72 -15.60
C ASP A 322 2.62 -19.93 -15.89
N PHE A 323 2.43 -21.04 -15.20
CA PHE A 323 3.21 -22.27 -15.41
C PHE A 323 2.64 -23.10 -16.57
N SER A 324 3.52 -23.83 -17.25
CA SER A 324 3.12 -24.88 -18.20
C SER A 324 2.97 -26.21 -17.48
N ILE A 325 2.35 -27.19 -18.16
CA ILE A 325 2.25 -28.57 -17.67
C ILE A 325 3.66 -29.17 -17.46
N ALA A 326 4.56 -28.96 -18.40
CA ALA A 326 5.95 -29.43 -18.30
C ALA A 326 6.66 -28.84 -17.08
N TRP A 327 6.50 -27.53 -16.84
CA TRP A 327 7.13 -26.87 -15.69
C TRP A 327 6.57 -27.39 -14.37
N ARG A 328 5.26 -27.63 -14.29
CA ARG A 328 4.63 -28.30 -13.15
C ARG A 328 5.30 -29.64 -12.88
N ASP A 329 5.42 -30.49 -13.90
CA ASP A 329 5.97 -31.83 -13.74
C ASP A 329 7.42 -31.80 -13.28
N ILE A 330 8.23 -30.90 -13.83
CA ILE A 330 9.63 -30.70 -13.42
C ILE A 330 9.71 -30.28 -11.95
N VAL A 331 8.98 -29.24 -11.52
CA VAL A 331 9.08 -28.76 -10.13
C VAL A 331 8.49 -29.76 -9.13
N LEU A 332 7.47 -30.53 -9.51
CA LEU A 332 6.94 -31.62 -8.68
C LEU A 332 7.91 -32.79 -8.60
N GLY A 333 8.69 -33.07 -9.65
CA GLY A 333 9.77 -34.07 -9.61
C GLY A 333 10.90 -33.71 -8.65
N MET A 334 11.09 -32.41 -8.35
CA MET A 334 12.04 -31.94 -7.34
C MET A 334 11.54 -32.11 -5.89
N LEU A 335 10.31 -32.56 -5.68
CA LEU A 335 9.76 -32.81 -4.36
C LEU A 335 10.09 -34.23 -3.89
N LYS A 336 10.52 -34.39 -2.65
CA LYS A 336 10.68 -35.71 -2.04
C LYS A 336 9.32 -36.45 -1.96
N GLU A 337 9.36 -37.77 -1.89
CA GLU A 337 8.16 -38.64 -1.89
C GLU A 337 7.10 -38.20 -0.86
N ASN A 338 7.52 -37.93 0.38
CA ASN A 338 6.64 -37.45 1.47
C ASN A 338 6.65 -35.92 1.64
N GLY A 339 7.19 -35.19 0.65
CA GLY A 339 7.30 -33.74 0.71
C GLY A 339 5.95 -33.04 0.65
N ARG A 340 5.89 -31.80 1.14
CA ARG A 340 4.71 -30.93 1.16
C ARG A 340 4.71 -30.03 -0.08
N ALA A 341 3.60 -29.92 -0.81
CA ALA A 341 3.51 -28.97 -1.93
C ALA A 341 2.29 -28.06 -1.84
N ILE A 342 2.53 -26.80 -2.19
CA ILE A 342 1.52 -25.74 -2.21
C ILE A 342 1.62 -25.03 -3.55
N TRP A 343 0.49 -24.93 -4.24
CA TRP A 343 0.34 -24.29 -5.54
C TRP A 343 -0.59 -23.09 -5.41
N LEU A 344 -0.04 -21.89 -5.56
CA LEU A 344 -0.73 -20.63 -5.39
C LEU A 344 -0.98 -19.99 -6.75
N GLU A 345 -2.23 -19.67 -7.05
CA GLU A 345 -2.57 -19.12 -8.36
C GLU A 345 -3.76 -18.15 -8.31
N ASP A 346 -3.82 -17.32 -9.35
CA ASP A 346 -4.88 -16.37 -9.61
C ASP A 346 -5.20 -16.35 -11.11
N PRO A 347 -6.27 -17.04 -11.56
CA PRO A 347 -6.64 -17.12 -12.96
C PRO A 347 -6.83 -15.76 -13.65
N ASP A 348 -7.33 -14.76 -12.92
CA ASP A 348 -7.56 -13.40 -13.44
C ASP A 348 -6.24 -12.65 -13.70
N GLN A 349 -5.12 -13.14 -13.19
CA GLN A 349 -3.79 -12.58 -13.45
C GLN A 349 -3.03 -13.25 -14.60
N ASN A 350 -3.61 -14.22 -15.31
CA ASN A 350 -2.92 -14.94 -16.39
C ASN A 350 -2.71 -14.07 -17.65
N LEU A 351 -1.72 -13.19 -17.61
CA LEU A 351 -1.40 -12.26 -18.72
C LEU A 351 -0.77 -12.97 -19.93
N TYR A 352 -0.26 -14.18 -19.76
CA TYR A 352 0.40 -14.95 -20.82
C TYR A 352 -0.56 -15.87 -21.58
N GLY A 353 -1.84 -15.92 -21.18
CA GLY A 353 -2.86 -16.72 -21.86
C GLY A 353 -2.63 -18.23 -21.79
N ARG A 354 -1.81 -18.71 -20.83
CA ARG A 354 -1.47 -20.13 -20.71
C ARG A 354 -2.67 -20.94 -20.22
N ALA A 355 -2.78 -22.18 -20.68
CA ALA A 355 -3.80 -23.10 -20.17
C ALA A 355 -3.56 -23.38 -18.68
N MET A 356 -4.63 -23.45 -17.88
CA MET A 356 -4.50 -23.81 -16.47
C MET A 356 -4.02 -25.24 -16.31
N VAL A 357 -3.03 -25.39 -15.44
CA VAL A 357 -2.41 -26.68 -15.19
C VAL A 357 -3.36 -27.57 -14.37
N PRO A 358 -3.61 -28.83 -14.79
CA PRO A 358 -4.42 -29.75 -14.00
C PRO A 358 -3.65 -30.23 -12.77
N LEU A 359 -4.32 -30.26 -11.61
CA LEU A 359 -3.76 -30.73 -10.33
C LEU A 359 -4.71 -31.77 -9.71
N PRO A 360 -4.82 -32.97 -10.31
CA PRO A 360 -5.78 -33.98 -9.86
C PRO A 360 -5.44 -34.46 -8.45
N GLY A 361 -6.47 -34.60 -7.60
CA GLY A 361 -6.32 -35.07 -6.22
C GLY A 361 -5.77 -34.04 -5.24
N TRP A 362 -5.50 -32.80 -5.67
CA TRP A 362 -5.08 -31.73 -4.76
C TRP A 362 -6.28 -31.16 -4.02
N VAL A 363 -6.10 -30.88 -2.73
CA VAL A 363 -7.11 -30.14 -1.94
C VAL A 363 -7.13 -28.71 -2.43
N VAL A 364 -8.32 -28.18 -2.73
CA VAL A 364 -8.49 -26.81 -3.25
C VAL A 364 -9.03 -25.89 -2.17
N LEU A 365 -8.34 -24.78 -1.93
CA LEU A 365 -8.76 -23.69 -1.06
C LEU A 365 -9.02 -22.45 -1.91
N HIS A 366 -10.22 -21.89 -1.82
CA HIS A 366 -10.58 -20.65 -2.50
C HIS A 366 -10.41 -19.45 -1.56
N SER A 367 -9.78 -18.38 -2.05
CA SER A 367 -9.56 -17.14 -1.29
C SER A 367 -9.89 -15.93 -2.13
N ASN A 368 -11.17 -15.57 -2.15
CA ASN A 368 -11.74 -14.62 -3.11
C ASN A 368 -11.74 -13.17 -2.60
N THR A 369 -11.22 -12.90 -1.41
CA THR A 369 -11.21 -11.56 -0.82
C THR A 369 -9.93 -10.80 -1.14
N ASN A 370 -10.04 -9.60 -1.73
CA ASN A 370 -8.94 -8.66 -1.95
C ASN A 370 -8.84 -7.71 -0.76
N TYR A 371 -7.79 -7.87 0.06
CA TYR A 371 -7.51 -6.99 1.20
C TYR A 371 -6.57 -5.84 0.86
N ARG A 372 -5.90 -5.88 -0.30
CA ARG A 372 -4.79 -4.98 -0.65
C ARG A 372 -5.28 -3.68 -1.28
N SER A 373 -6.16 -3.79 -2.26
CA SER A 373 -6.59 -2.66 -3.08
C SER A 373 -7.81 -1.98 -2.46
N PRO A 374 -7.92 -0.65 -2.50
CA PRO A 374 -9.14 0.03 -2.03
C PRO A 374 -10.39 -0.54 -2.70
N ARG A 375 -11.50 -0.59 -1.95
CA ARG A 375 -12.72 -1.28 -2.38
C ARG A 375 -13.27 -0.75 -3.69
N GLN A 376 -13.18 0.57 -3.90
CA GLN A 376 -13.56 1.22 -5.15
C GLN A 376 -12.84 0.67 -6.40
N ILE A 377 -11.56 0.30 -6.30
CA ILE A 377 -10.82 -0.32 -7.42
C ILE A 377 -11.42 -1.68 -7.75
N VAL A 378 -11.73 -2.49 -6.72
CA VAL A 378 -12.35 -3.80 -6.89
C VAL A 378 -13.73 -3.66 -7.52
N SER A 379 -14.55 -2.72 -7.03
CA SER A 379 -15.87 -2.44 -7.60
C SER A 379 -15.80 -2.02 -9.07
N MET A 380 -14.87 -1.13 -9.44
CA MET A 380 -14.67 -0.72 -10.83
C MET A 380 -14.28 -1.92 -11.72
N LEU A 381 -13.36 -2.77 -11.27
CA LEU A 381 -12.97 -3.98 -12.01
C LEU A 381 -14.11 -4.99 -12.17
N GLN A 382 -15.00 -5.08 -11.18
CA GLN A 382 -16.21 -5.91 -11.25
C GLN A 382 -17.19 -5.36 -12.29
N SER A 383 -17.45 -4.05 -12.29
CA SER A 383 -18.31 -3.40 -13.29
C SER A 383 -17.78 -3.57 -14.72
N LEU A 384 -16.45 -3.61 -14.88
CA LEU A 384 -15.83 -3.87 -16.19
C LEU A 384 -15.89 -5.35 -16.62
N GLY A 385 -16.32 -6.27 -15.75
CA GLY A 385 -16.23 -7.71 -16.01
C GLY A 385 -14.79 -8.23 -16.06
N ALA A 386 -13.84 -7.49 -15.46
CA ALA A 386 -12.43 -7.85 -15.43
C ALA A 386 -12.10 -8.91 -14.36
N ALA A 387 -13.01 -9.12 -13.40
CA ALA A 387 -12.94 -10.20 -12.41
C ALA A 387 -13.87 -11.35 -12.83
N ARG A 388 -13.31 -12.52 -13.16
CA ARG A 388 -14.11 -13.67 -13.63
C ARG A 388 -14.75 -14.44 -12.49
N GLN A 389 -14.18 -14.34 -11.29
CA GLN A 389 -14.73 -14.90 -10.07
C GLN A 389 -15.25 -13.77 -9.17
N PRO A 390 -16.23 -14.03 -8.29
CA PRO A 390 -16.69 -13.01 -7.35
C PRO A 390 -15.54 -12.58 -6.42
N VAL A 391 -14.97 -11.40 -6.66
CA VAL A 391 -13.92 -10.82 -5.81
C VAL A 391 -14.54 -10.01 -4.69
N GLU A 392 -14.31 -10.37 -3.44
CA GLU A 392 -14.81 -9.59 -2.30
C GLU A 392 -13.85 -8.45 -1.98
N ALA A 393 -14.39 -7.24 -1.86
CA ALA A 393 -13.61 -6.05 -1.51
C ALA A 393 -13.36 -5.97 0.01
N GLY A 394 -12.36 -6.70 0.51
CA GLY A 394 -12.05 -6.82 1.94
C GLY A 394 -11.11 -5.75 2.49
N SER A 395 -10.57 -4.86 1.64
CA SER A 395 -9.68 -3.78 2.07
C SER A 395 -10.35 -2.88 3.11
N PRO A 396 -9.60 -2.36 4.11
CA PRO A 396 -10.14 -1.39 5.06
C PRO A 396 -10.39 -0.02 4.41
N PHE A 397 -9.86 0.23 3.21
CA PHE A 397 -10.01 1.50 2.51
C PHE A 397 -11.20 1.45 1.54
N LYS A 398 -12.25 2.22 1.83
CA LYS A 398 -13.47 2.27 1.02
C LYS A 398 -13.23 2.91 -0.37
N GLY A 399 -12.61 4.09 -0.40
CA GLY A 399 -12.31 4.83 -1.63
C GLY A 399 -10.84 4.71 -2.01
N ALA A 400 -10.58 4.58 -3.31
CA ALA A 400 -9.31 4.97 -3.88
C ALA A 400 -9.49 6.40 -4.40
N ASP A 401 -8.49 7.26 -4.23
CA ASP A 401 -8.45 8.53 -4.96
C ASP A 401 -8.11 8.24 -6.44
N ILE A 402 -9.05 7.60 -7.16
CA ILE A 402 -8.91 7.21 -8.58
C ILE A 402 -9.03 8.46 -9.42
N GLU A 403 -7.94 8.83 -10.07
CA GLU A 403 -7.89 9.94 -11.01
C GLU A 403 -7.77 9.40 -12.42
N GLU A 404 -8.59 9.92 -13.33
CA GLU A 404 -8.56 9.56 -14.75
C GLU A 404 -8.05 10.74 -15.56
N LEU A 405 -6.97 10.54 -16.31
CA LEU A 405 -6.40 11.51 -17.23
C LEU A 405 -6.43 10.94 -18.63
N THR A 406 -7.01 11.67 -19.58
CA THR A 406 -7.11 11.20 -20.96
C THR A 406 -6.19 11.97 -21.91
N TYR A 407 -5.83 11.31 -23.01
CA TYR A 407 -5.05 11.91 -24.09
C TYR A 407 -5.62 11.50 -25.47
N PRO A 408 -5.45 12.35 -26.51
CA PRO A 408 -5.89 12.03 -27.86
C PRO A 408 -5.24 10.76 -28.40
N GLU A 409 -6.00 9.92 -29.11
CA GLU A 409 -5.47 8.70 -29.70
C GLU A 409 -4.26 8.99 -30.61
N GLY A 410 -3.19 8.19 -30.46
CA GLY A 410 -1.96 8.34 -31.22
C GLY A 410 -1.06 9.51 -30.79
N ASP A 411 -1.50 10.38 -29.87
CA ASP A 411 -0.70 11.51 -29.39
C ASP A 411 0.21 11.11 -28.22
N VAL A 412 1.44 10.71 -28.57
CA VAL A 412 2.46 10.29 -27.61
C VAL A 412 2.88 11.44 -26.69
N GLU A 413 2.97 12.68 -27.18
CA GLU A 413 3.39 13.82 -26.37
C GLU A 413 2.32 14.21 -25.35
N ALA A 414 1.04 14.16 -25.73
CA ALA A 414 -0.07 14.33 -24.81
C ALA A 414 -0.09 13.23 -23.74
N MET A 415 0.15 11.97 -24.12
CA MET A 415 0.27 10.86 -23.16
C MET A 415 1.40 11.09 -22.15
N LEU A 416 2.57 11.52 -22.61
CA LEU A 416 3.70 11.85 -21.74
C LEU A 416 3.37 13.06 -20.83
N ALA A 417 2.67 14.07 -21.36
CA ALA A 417 2.23 15.23 -20.59
C ALA A 417 1.24 14.82 -19.47
N GLN A 418 0.27 13.96 -19.76
CA GLN A 418 -0.65 13.44 -18.75
C GLN A 418 0.06 12.56 -17.72
N THR A 419 1.04 11.76 -18.14
CA THR A 419 1.84 10.98 -17.19
C THR A 419 2.66 11.87 -16.27
N ARG A 420 3.27 12.96 -16.78
CA ARG A 420 3.94 13.97 -15.95
C ARG A 420 2.96 14.63 -14.98
N ARG A 421 1.75 14.98 -15.45
CA ARG A 421 0.69 15.53 -14.61
C ARG A 421 0.28 14.55 -13.51
N ALA A 422 0.16 13.26 -13.81
CA ALA A 422 -0.14 12.22 -12.83
C ALA A 422 0.92 12.14 -11.73
N VAL A 423 2.21 12.25 -12.07
CA VAL A 423 3.31 12.30 -11.09
C VAL A 423 3.15 13.54 -10.19
N THR A 424 2.91 14.71 -10.77
CA THR A 424 2.67 15.95 -10.01
C THR A 424 1.48 15.81 -9.06
N LEU A 425 0.38 15.20 -9.50
CA LEU A 425 -0.80 14.95 -8.67
C LEU A 425 -0.50 14.00 -7.50
N CYS A 426 0.23 12.88 -7.72
CA CYS A 426 0.65 12.01 -6.62
C CYS A 426 1.56 12.78 -5.63
N LEU A 427 2.52 13.58 -6.11
CA LEU A 427 3.41 14.36 -5.22
C LEU A 427 2.64 15.41 -4.41
N GLN A 428 1.70 16.13 -5.04
CA GLN A 428 0.81 17.08 -4.38
C GLN A 428 -0.15 16.42 -3.38
N ALA A 429 -0.47 15.14 -3.59
CA ALA A 429 -1.22 14.33 -2.63
C ALA A 429 -0.37 13.86 -1.45
N GLY A 430 0.93 14.18 -1.41
CA GLY A 430 1.84 13.90 -0.29
C GLY A 430 2.63 12.59 -0.43
N PHE A 431 2.53 11.88 -1.56
CA PHE A 431 3.30 10.66 -1.77
C PHE A 431 4.76 11.00 -2.08
N GLY A 432 5.71 10.32 -1.43
CA GLY A 432 7.11 10.40 -1.80
C GLY A 432 7.38 9.70 -3.13
N ARG A 433 8.50 10.01 -3.79
CA ARG A 433 8.87 9.37 -5.07
C ARG A 433 9.02 7.85 -4.95
N GLN A 434 9.53 7.38 -3.81
CA GLN A 434 9.65 5.97 -3.47
C GLN A 434 8.30 5.26 -3.31
N ASP A 435 7.22 6.02 -3.06
CA ASP A 435 5.86 5.51 -2.86
C ASP A 435 5.05 5.50 -4.18
N ILE A 436 5.61 6.10 -5.24
CA ILE A 436 5.00 6.20 -6.57
C ILE A 436 5.67 5.19 -7.50
N ALA A 437 4.86 4.33 -8.11
CA ALA A 437 5.29 3.47 -9.22
C ALA A 437 4.51 3.82 -10.49
N ILE A 438 5.23 3.84 -11.62
CA ILE A 438 4.68 4.00 -12.96
C ILE A 438 4.60 2.62 -13.59
N CYS A 439 3.39 2.17 -13.86
CA CYS A 439 3.12 0.91 -14.53
C CYS A 439 2.69 1.21 -15.97
N SER A 440 3.40 0.69 -16.96
CA SER A 440 2.96 0.75 -18.35
C SER A 440 1.98 -0.38 -18.64
N PHE A 441 0.88 -0.08 -19.32
CA PHE A 441 -0.05 -1.07 -19.88
C PHE A 441 0.60 -1.93 -20.99
N ARG A 442 1.68 -1.41 -21.58
CA ARG A 442 2.44 -2.06 -22.64
C ARG A 442 3.60 -2.86 -22.08
N GLY A 443 4.03 -3.87 -22.83
CA GLY A 443 5.31 -4.53 -22.57
C GLY A 443 6.47 -3.56 -22.82
N ARG A 444 7.64 -3.82 -22.22
CA ARG A 444 8.83 -2.95 -22.31
C ARG A 444 9.18 -2.55 -23.74
N GLU A 445 9.17 -3.50 -24.67
CA GLU A 445 9.54 -3.26 -26.08
C GLU A 445 8.61 -2.27 -26.79
N LYS A 446 7.34 -2.20 -26.38
CA LYS A 446 6.30 -1.36 -27.01
C LYS A 446 5.98 -0.08 -26.22
N SER A 447 6.59 0.07 -25.04
CA SER A 447 6.36 1.23 -24.17
C SER A 447 7.31 2.36 -24.55
N THR A 448 6.77 3.55 -24.73
CA THR A 448 7.59 4.76 -24.91
C THR A 448 8.28 5.10 -23.60
N ILE A 449 7.55 5.10 -22.48
CA ILE A 449 8.07 5.52 -21.17
C ILE A 449 9.21 4.62 -20.68
N LEU A 450 9.09 3.30 -20.85
CA LEU A 450 10.11 2.35 -20.38
C LEU A 450 11.41 2.41 -21.20
N ASN A 451 11.40 3.10 -22.35
CA ASN A 451 12.57 3.34 -23.17
C ASN A 451 13.18 4.75 -22.99
N MET A 452 12.63 5.55 -22.07
CA MET A 452 13.15 6.87 -21.71
C MET A 452 13.99 6.81 -20.43
N ASP A 453 14.99 7.69 -20.31
CA ASP A 453 15.78 7.85 -19.08
C ASP A 453 15.07 8.76 -18.05
N LYS A 454 14.29 9.73 -18.55
CA LYS A 454 13.57 10.71 -17.72
C LYS A 454 12.24 11.08 -18.37
N LEU A 455 11.19 11.26 -17.57
CA LEU A 455 9.89 11.82 -17.99
C LEU A 455 9.95 13.34 -18.17
N SER A 456 10.78 13.99 -17.35
CA SER A 456 11.11 15.42 -17.37
C SER A 456 12.44 15.63 -16.64
N ASP A 457 13.02 16.83 -16.69
CA ASP A 457 14.23 17.17 -15.93
C ASP A 457 14.06 16.96 -14.42
N ALA A 458 12.83 17.08 -13.91
CA ALA A 458 12.50 16.83 -12.52
C ALA A 458 12.22 15.36 -12.20
N HIS A 459 11.97 14.50 -13.20
CA HIS A 459 11.46 13.13 -13.00
C HIS A 459 12.28 12.09 -13.77
N THR A 460 13.35 11.60 -13.14
CA THR A 460 14.16 10.48 -13.64
C THR A 460 13.49 9.13 -13.38
N LEU A 461 13.67 8.20 -14.32
CA LEU A 461 13.03 6.88 -14.30
C LEU A 461 14.01 5.79 -13.91
N ARG A 462 13.68 5.05 -12.85
CA ARG A 462 14.31 3.77 -12.53
C ARG A 462 13.54 2.67 -13.24
N SER A 463 14.07 2.17 -14.34
CA SER A 463 13.43 1.14 -15.16
C SER A 463 14.41 0.04 -15.58
N PHE A 464 13.90 -1.16 -15.81
CA PHE A 464 14.72 -2.30 -16.27
C PHE A 464 15.27 -2.06 -17.69
N THR A 465 16.58 -2.18 -17.86
CA THR A 465 17.27 -1.91 -19.13
C THR A 465 17.12 -3.04 -20.15
N GLY A 466 16.52 -4.17 -19.79
CA GLY A 466 16.50 -5.37 -20.65
C GLY A 466 17.73 -6.25 -20.50
N ALA A 467 18.77 -5.79 -19.80
CA ALA A 467 20.03 -6.50 -19.62
C ALA A 467 20.16 -7.09 -18.22
N TYR A 468 20.97 -8.14 -18.10
CA TYR A 468 21.41 -8.72 -16.84
C TYR A 468 22.92 -8.54 -16.69
N ASP A 469 23.40 -8.34 -15.47
CA ASP A 469 24.83 -8.28 -15.18
C ASP A 469 25.48 -9.68 -15.22
N LEU A 470 26.79 -9.75 -15.00
CA LEU A 470 27.56 -11.01 -14.99
C LEU A 470 27.11 -12.00 -13.90
N PHE A 471 26.40 -11.52 -12.88
CA PHE A 471 25.85 -12.33 -11.81
C PHE A 471 24.37 -12.68 -12.05
N GLY A 472 23.82 -12.31 -13.20
CA GLY A 472 22.42 -12.56 -13.56
C GLY A 472 21.43 -11.64 -12.85
N ASN A 473 21.88 -10.52 -12.27
CA ASN A 473 21.00 -9.52 -11.67
C ASN A 473 20.45 -8.58 -12.75
N PRO A 474 19.17 -8.21 -12.67
CA PRO A 474 18.59 -7.25 -13.60
C PRO A 474 19.27 -5.88 -13.50
N VAL A 475 19.70 -5.33 -14.63
CA VAL A 475 20.29 -3.98 -14.68
C VAL A 475 19.15 -2.95 -14.78
N PHE A 476 19.20 -1.95 -13.90
CA PHE A 476 18.23 -0.85 -13.86
C PHE A 476 18.91 0.47 -14.23
N ARG A 477 18.17 1.33 -14.93
CA ARG A 477 18.51 2.75 -15.03
C ARG A 477 18.43 3.39 -13.66
N GLU A 478 19.31 4.35 -13.37
CA GLU A 478 19.20 5.14 -12.15
C GLU A 478 18.09 6.18 -12.28
N GLY A 479 17.24 6.27 -11.25
CA GLY A 479 16.16 7.25 -11.23
C GLY A 479 15.36 7.23 -9.95
N GLY A 480 14.59 8.29 -9.74
CA GLY A 480 13.79 8.48 -8.53
C GLY A 480 12.42 7.79 -8.56
N LEU A 481 11.87 7.51 -9.74
CA LEU A 481 10.54 6.92 -9.92
C LEU A 481 10.67 5.53 -10.54
N LEU A 482 10.14 4.51 -9.86
CA LEU A 482 10.11 3.15 -10.40
C LEU A 482 9.16 3.11 -11.61
N ALA A 483 9.65 2.63 -12.76
CA ALA A 483 8.86 2.42 -13.96
C ALA A 483 9.04 0.99 -14.48
N GLU A 484 7.92 0.25 -14.58
CA GLU A 484 7.88 -1.14 -15.02
C GLU A 484 6.68 -1.39 -15.94
N SER A 485 6.75 -2.47 -16.72
CA SER A 485 5.57 -2.94 -17.47
C SER A 485 4.60 -3.67 -16.55
N VAL A 486 3.31 -3.72 -16.90
CA VAL A 486 2.30 -4.49 -16.17
C VAL A 486 2.71 -5.97 -15.99
N TYR A 487 3.43 -6.52 -16.96
CA TYR A 487 3.97 -7.87 -16.91
C TYR A 487 5.03 -8.07 -15.83
N ARG A 488 5.99 -7.13 -15.67
CA ARG A 488 7.06 -7.21 -14.66
C ARG A 488 6.64 -6.68 -13.29
N PHE A 489 5.66 -5.77 -13.26
CA PHE A 489 5.12 -5.21 -12.02
C PHE A 489 4.11 -6.15 -11.35
N LYS A 490 3.62 -7.16 -12.07
CA LYS A 490 2.88 -8.29 -11.50
C LYS A 490 3.66 -8.93 -10.34
N GLY A 491 2.94 -9.34 -9.30
CA GLY A 491 3.51 -9.78 -8.02
C GLY A 491 3.86 -8.63 -7.07
N GLN A 492 4.16 -7.43 -7.57
CA GLN A 492 4.49 -6.25 -6.76
C GLN A 492 3.25 -5.40 -6.46
N SER A 493 3.45 -4.28 -5.74
CA SER A 493 2.42 -3.27 -5.45
C SER A 493 3.05 -1.99 -4.92
N ALA A 494 2.37 -0.85 -5.10
CA ALA A 494 2.82 0.46 -4.62
C ALA A 494 1.70 1.23 -3.89
N PRO A 495 2.04 2.14 -2.97
CA PRO A 495 1.10 3.10 -2.40
C PRO A 495 0.33 3.94 -3.43
N CYS A 496 1.05 4.69 -4.28
CA CYS A 496 0.52 5.42 -5.44
C CYS A 496 0.93 4.67 -6.70
N LEU A 497 -0.05 4.27 -7.52
CA LEU A 497 0.21 3.69 -8.83
C LEU A 497 -0.27 4.62 -9.92
N ILE A 498 0.60 4.94 -10.87
CA ILE A 498 0.24 5.60 -12.12
C ILE A 498 0.23 4.52 -13.19
N PHE A 499 -0.94 4.12 -13.66
CA PHE A 499 -1.10 3.15 -14.73
C PHE A 499 -1.31 3.89 -16.04
N THR A 500 -0.31 3.82 -16.94
CA THR A 500 -0.21 4.68 -18.13
C THR A 500 -0.03 3.87 -19.41
N GLU A 501 -0.08 4.56 -20.55
CA GLU A 501 -0.08 3.99 -21.90
C GLU A 501 -1.26 3.05 -22.15
N ILE A 502 -2.36 3.26 -21.44
CA ILE A 502 -3.58 2.46 -21.56
C ILE A 502 -4.27 2.85 -22.86
N ASP A 503 -4.15 1.96 -23.83
CA ASP A 503 -4.75 2.11 -25.16
C ASP A 503 -4.94 0.74 -25.78
N PHE A 504 -6.12 0.52 -26.37
CA PHE A 504 -6.52 -0.71 -27.04
C PHE A 504 -7.66 -0.41 -28.02
N GLU A 505 -7.75 -1.18 -29.10
CA GLU A 505 -8.82 -1.06 -30.11
C GLU A 505 -10.13 -1.65 -29.57
N GLU A 506 -10.07 -2.85 -29.03
CA GLU A 506 -11.21 -3.56 -28.43
C GLU A 506 -10.87 -4.05 -27.01
N MET A 507 -11.87 -4.03 -26.13
CA MET A 507 -11.73 -4.53 -24.76
C MET A 507 -11.88 -6.05 -24.68
N ASP A 508 -10.87 -6.75 -25.21
CA ASP A 508 -10.77 -8.20 -25.17
C ASP A 508 -10.41 -8.75 -23.77
N ASP A 509 -10.32 -10.07 -23.66
CA ASP A 509 -9.98 -10.75 -22.40
C ASP A 509 -8.57 -10.41 -21.90
N LEU A 510 -7.61 -10.18 -22.79
CA LEU A 510 -6.24 -9.83 -22.40
C LEU A 510 -6.20 -8.40 -21.82
N VAL A 511 -6.94 -7.46 -22.43
CA VAL A 511 -7.13 -6.10 -21.93
C VAL A 511 -7.75 -6.13 -20.54
N LEU A 512 -8.83 -6.90 -20.34
CA LEU A 512 -9.46 -7.05 -19.03
C LEU A 512 -8.49 -7.58 -17.97
N ARG A 513 -7.70 -8.63 -18.30
CA ARG A 513 -6.67 -9.14 -17.37
C ARG A 513 -5.58 -8.12 -17.09
N LYS A 514 -5.16 -7.31 -18.07
CA LYS A 514 -4.19 -6.22 -17.85
C LYS A 514 -4.74 -5.14 -16.94
N LEU A 515 -5.99 -4.73 -17.13
CA LEU A 515 -6.68 -3.79 -16.25
C LEU A 515 -6.76 -4.35 -14.83
N PHE A 516 -7.22 -5.60 -14.69
CA PHE A 516 -7.28 -6.30 -13.40
C PHE A 516 -5.91 -6.35 -12.72
N VAL A 517 -4.88 -6.83 -13.42
CA VAL A 517 -3.53 -6.93 -12.87
C VAL A 517 -2.99 -5.55 -12.50
N GLY A 518 -3.04 -4.57 -13.40
CA GLY A 518 -2.47 -3.24 -13.20
C GLY A 518 -3.15 -2.50 -12.06
N MET A 519 -4.48 -2.37 -12.10
CA MET A 519 -5.24 -1.60 -11.11
C MET A 519 -5.12 -2.20 -9.69
N THR A 520 -5.08 -3.53 -9.56
CA THR A 520 -4.91 -4.20 -8.25
C THR A 520 -3.50 -4.04 -7.64
N ARG A 521 -2.55 -3.40 -8.32
CA ARG A 521 -1.23 -3.07 -7.74
C ARG A 521 -1.24 -1.81 -6.89
N ALA A 522 -2.27 -0.97 -7.01
CA ALA A 522 -2.45 0.20 -6.16
C ALA A 522 -2.95 -0.20 -4.76
N ARG A 523 -2.33 0.38 -3.72
CA ARG A 523 -2.73 0.18 -2.32
C ARG A 523 -3.55 1.34 -1.75
N LEU A 524 -3.31 2.57 -2.20
CA LEU A 524 -3.99 3.77 -1.69
C LEU A 524 -4.54 4.65 -2.81
N LYS A 525 -3.68 5.01 -3.78
CA LYS A 525 -4.04 5.89 -4.89
C LYS A 525 -3.73 5.23 -6.23
N LEU A 526 -4.64 5.41 -7.18
CA LEU A 526 -4.53 4.96 -8.55
C LEU A 526 -4.75 6.15 -9.48
N VAL A 527 -3.86 6.35 -10.45
CA VAL A 527 -4.08 7.31 -11.54
C VAL A 527 -4.05 6.53 -12.84
N LEU A 528 -5.13 6.62 -13.62
CA LEU A 528 -5.25 6.01 -14.93
C LEU A 528 -4.91 7.06 -15.99
N VAL A 529 -3.98 6.75 -16.88
CA VAL A 529 -3.65 7.58 -18.04
C VAL A 529 -3.99 6.80 -19.31
N MET A 530 -5.10 7.18 -19.95
CA MET A 530 -5.76 6.41 -21.01
C MET A 530 -5.95 7.22 -22.29
N SER A 531 -5.94 6.56 -23.45
CA SER A 531 -6.41 7.21 -24.67
C SER A 531 -7.91 7.52 -24.55
N ASP A 532 -8.38 8.55 -25.24
CA ASP A 532 -9.82 8.91 -25.25
C ASP A 532 -10.68 7.71 -25.67
N ARG A 533 -10.23 6.92 -26.65
CA ARG A 533 -10.88 5.67 -27.08
C ARG A 533 -11.01 4.66 -25.94
N ALA A 534 -9.91 4.37 -25.24
CA ALA A 534 -9.92 3.41 -24.13
C ALA A 534 -10.81 3.91 -22.98
N SER A 535 -10.77 5.21 -22.69
CA SER A 535 -11.61 5.84 -21.65
C SER A 535 -13.10 5.67 -21.94
N LEU A 536 -13.53 5.90 -23.18
CA LEU A 536 -14.93 5.74 -23.58
C LEU A 536 -15.40 4.29 -23.40
N GLN A 537 -14.62 3.31 -23.84
CA GLN A 537 -14.99 1.89 -23.69
C GLN A 537 -15.08 1.47 -22.21
N VAL A 538 -14.23 2.00 -21.34
CA VAL A 538 -14.29 1.78 -19.89
C VAL A 538 -15.57 2.36 -19.29
N LEU A 539 -15.97 3.56 -19.72
CA LEU A 539 -17.21 4.23 -19.27
C LEU A 539 -18.47 3.50 -19.74
N ASP A 540 -18.53 3.13 -21.02
CA ASP A 540 -19.69 2.46 -21.62
C ASP A 540 -19.98 1.13 -20.90
N ARG A 541 -18.94 0.31 -20.72
CA ARG A 541 -19.05 -0.99 -20.05
C ARG A 541 -19.40 -0.88 -18.57
N SER A 542 -18.90 0.16 -17.90
CA SER A 542 -19.26 0.44 -16.50
C SER A 542 -20.71 0.87 -16.35
N SER A 543 -21.26 1.56 -17.37
CA SER A 543 -22.65 2.02 -17.40
C SER A 543 -23.63 0.88 -17.70
N GLU A 544 -23.27 -0.03 -18.62
CA GLU A 544 -24.04 -1.23 -18.91
C GLU A 544 -24.17 -2.18 -17.71
N ALA A 545 -23.15 -2.25 -16.85
CA ALA A 545 -23.17 -3.07 -15.63
C ALA A 545 -24.04 -2.50 -14.49
N LEU A 546 -24.43 -1.22 -14.57
CA LEU A 546 -25.27 -0.52 -13.60
C LEU A 546 -26.76 -0.49 -14.01
N ALA A 547 -27.06 -0.82 -15.27
CA ALA A 547 -28.41 -0.96 -15.82
C ALA A 547 -28.90 -2.41 -15.68
#